data_AF-A0A1I6S5D4-F1
#
_entry.id   AF-A0A1I6S5D4-F1
#
_cell.length_a   1.000
_cell.length_b   1.000
_cell.length_c   1.000
_cell.angle_alpha   90.00
_cell.angle_beta   90.00
_cell.angle_gamma   90.00
#
_symmetry.space_group_name_H-M   'P 1'
#
loop_
_entity.id
_entity.type
_entity.pdbx_description
1 polymer ?
#
loop_
_entity_poly.entity_id
_entity_poly.type
_entity_poly.pdbx_seq_one_letter_code
_entity_poly.pdbx_strand_id
1 'polypeptide(L)'
;MKTKIYFSFFILLLASAGSCTKDDGFDTSEEGSTVPTGTAVSITGSVTFGTKEGSQETGANEDDLLTNSAFSSIVKIAFNGNTATVENTVNGVTITKSAADVVIESSVSEVAYELSGSTTDGSVKIYSDKKFKLTLNGVSITNTDGPAINIQSGKRAFVVLAEGTTNKLVDGSTYVSSTEDQKGTFFSEGQLLFSGSGTLEVTGNYKHGIVSDDYIRVSEGNIQVVKAASDGLHSNDGIFIDSGTLDITASSDGIEAEEGQIFINDGNIRINVADDGLVASYENDDSIDPYIVINGGTINITTTGEGGEGIESKRTLTINGGDIYIKAVDDAINAGKAIYINGGNVVAYSTTNDGIDSNGILTVTGGRIFAIGAKSPEAGFDCDNNTFKITGGLLVGVGGSTSTPTANASSQAAAILGSGNAGTIYSILDSDNGEVITFKSPVSFTTLLLSSNKFSSGKTYKFVSVSNISDASEFNGIYLGGSFSDPTLSSSFTLTSMVTRIGGSTGPGR
;
A
#
# COMPACT_ATOMS: atom_id res chain seq x y z
N MET A 1 -13.43 9.00 90.14
CA MET A 1 -13.44 9.08 88.67
C MET A 1 -12.02 9.30 88.19
N LYS A 2 -11.48 8.35 87.42
CA LYS A 2 -10.12 8.38 86.87
C LYS A 2 -10.16 9.00 85.47
N THR A 3 -9.32 9.99 85.21
CA THR A 3 -9.11 10.52 83.85
C THR A 3 -7.65 10.29 83.50
N LYS A 4 -7.38 9.39 82.56
CA LYS A 4 -6.04 9.13 82.00
C LYS A 4 -5.87 9.98 80.74
N ILE A 5 -4.80 10.77 80.70
CA ILE A 5 -4.32 11.47 79.51
C ILE A 5 -3.20 10.61 78.92
N TYR A 6 -3.32 10.23 77.65
CA TYR A 6 -2.27 9.56 76.89
C TYR A 6 -1.55 10.59 76.01
N PHE A 7 -0.22 10.63 76.14
CA PHE A 7 0.68 11.43 75.31
C PHE A 7 1.25 10.47 74.23
N SER A 8 0.92 10.68 72.96
CA SER A 8 1.50 9.92 71.85
C SER A 8 2.81 10.58 71.40
N PHE A 9 3.90 9.80 71.43
CA PHE A 9 5.19 10.13 70.84
C PHE A 9 5.18 9.74 69.36
N PHE A 10 5.41 10.71 68.47
CA PHE A 10 5.55 10.49 67.02
C PHE A 10 7.04 10.28 66.71
N ILE A 11 7.42 9.07 66.26
CA ILE A 11 8.77 8.77 65.75
C ILE A 11 8.71 8.95 64.23
N LEU A 12 9.44 9.95 63.73
CA LEU A 12 9.61 10.23 62.31
C LEU A 12 10.76 9.34 61.78
N LEU A 13 10.43 8.33 60.97
CA LEU A 13 11.41 7.47 60.30
C LEU A 13 11.75 8.12 58.94
N LEU A 14 12.94 8.73 58.83
CA LEU A 14 13.49 9.15 57.53
C LEU A 14 13.95 7.89 56.77
N ALA A 15 13.20 7.52 55.74
CA ALA A 15 13.65 6.58 54.72
C ALA A 15 14.39 7.36 53.62
N SER A 16 15.73 7.23 53.59
CA SER A 16 16.54 7.69 52.46
C SER A 16 16.31 6.74 51.28
N ALA A 17 15.57 7.18 50.28
CA ALA A 17 15.52 6.53 48.97
C ALA A 17 16.87 6.74 48.28
N GLY A 18 17.74 5.73 48.29
CA GLY A 18 18.88 5.65 47.39
C GLY A 18 18.34 5.48 45.97
N SER A 19 18.40 6.55 45.18
CA SER A 19 18.16 6.51 43.74
C SER A 19 19.17 5.57 43.10
N CYS A 20 18.70 4.41 42.63
CA CYS A 20 19.43 3.64 41.64
C CYS A 20 19.24 4.36 40.31
N THR A 21 20.16 5.25 39.95
CA THR A 21 20.27 5.74 38.58
C THR A 21 20.67 4.54 37.73
N LYS A 22 19.74 4.05 36.90
CA LYS A 22 20.15 3.33 35.68
C LYS A 22 21.00 4.32 34.88
N ASP A 23 22.01 3.84 34.19
CA ASP A 23 22.80 4.66 33.29
C ASP A 23 21.99 4.69 31.97
N ASP A 24 21.04 5.62 31.85
CA ASP A 24 20.04 5.65 30.77
C ASP A 24 20.66 6.01 29.40
N GLY A 25 21.96 6.30 29.32
CA GLY A 25 22.67 6.70 28.10
C GLY A 25 22.21 8.02 27.46
N PHE A 26 21.11 8.61 27.95
CA PHE A 26 20.66 9.96 27.64
C PHE A 26 21.31 10.97 28.57
N ASP A 27 21.87 12.03 27.98
CA ASP A 27 22.19 13.23 28.73
C ASP A 27 21.01 14.21 28.62
N THR A 28 20.34 14.43 29.75
CA THR A 28 19.21 15.36 29.90
C THR A 28 19.58 16.61 30.71
N SER A 29 20.87 16.85 31.00
CA SER A 29 21.30 17.96 31.85
C SER A 29 20.90 19.34 31.32
N GLU A 30 20.64 19.43 30.02
CA GLU A 30 20.24 20.66 29.32
C GLU A 30 18.85 20.53 28.63
N GLU A 31 18.01 19.58 29.04
CA GLU A 31 16.65 19.44 28.49
C GLU A 31 15.85 20.75 28.59
N GLY A 32 15.13 21.09 27.52
CA GLY A 32 14.33 22.30 27.41
C GLY A 32 15.12 23.57 27.07
N SER A 33 16.45 23.49 26.98
CA SER A 33 17.28 24.59 26.51
C SER A 33 17.16 24.79 25.00
N THR A 34 17.38 26.02 24.55
CA THR A 34 17.52 26.33 23.11
C THR A 34 18.92 25.93 22.64
N VAL A 35 19.03 25.24 21.51
CA VAL A 35 20.31 24.95 20.84
C VAL A 35 20.59 26.05 19.82
N PRO A 36 21.50 27.02 20.08
CA PRO A 36 21.73 28.12 19.16
C PRO A 36 22.41 27.61 17.89
N THR A 37 21.79 27.81 16.73
CA THR A 37 22.34 27.31 15.45
C THR A 37 23.18 28.36 14.73
N GLY A 38 22.99 29.65 15.03
CA GLY A 38 23.68 30.79 14.41
C GLY A 38 23.22 31.07 12.98
N THR A 39 23.10 30.03 12.16
CA THR A 39 22.46 30.01 10.84
C THR A 39 21.34 28.98 10.81
N ALA A 40 20.39 29.12 9.89
CA ALA A 40 19.33 28.14 9.71
C ALA A 40 19.90 26.78 9.28
N VAL A 41 19.44 25.72 9.94
CA VAL A 41 19.75 24.33 9.63
C VAL A 41 18.91 23.92 8.42
N SER A 42 19.55 23.48 7.35
CA SER A 42 18.86 23.00 6.13
C SER A 42 18.50 21.52 6.24
N ILE A 43 17.24 21.19 5.95
CA ILE A 43 16.76 19.82 5.84
C ILE A 43 17.04 19.31 4.42
N THR A 44 17.50 18.06 4.31
CA THR A 44 17.91 17.50 3.01
C THR A 44 17.26 16.16 2.66
N GLY A 45 16.72 15.44 3.65
CA GLY A 45 16.13 14.11 3.44
C GLY A 45 17.03 13.16 2.65
N SER A 46 18.35 13.25 2.80
CA SER A 46 19.29 12.48 1.98
C SER A 46 19.28 11.00 2.37
N VAL A 47 19.49 10.11 1.39
CA VAL A 47 19.56 8.66 1.61
C VAL A 47 20.75 8.07 0.85
N THR A 48 21.25 6.93 1.32
CA THR A 48 22.14 6.03 0.56
C THR A 48 21.42 4.73 0.23
N PHE A 49 21.86 4.06 -0.84
CA PHE A 49 21.31 2.78 -1.26
C PHE A 49 22.36 1.68 -1.13
N GLY A 50 21.95 0.54 -0.58
CA GLY A 50 22.68 -0.72 -0.65
C GLY A 50 22.34 -1.49 -1.93
N THR A 51 22.81 -2.73 -2.01
CA THR A 51 22.43 -3.65 -3.09
C THR A 51 20.97 -4.08 -2.89
N LYS A 52 20.15 -3.98 -3.93
CA LYS A 52 18.73 -4.40 -3.88
C LYS A 52 18.60 -5.90 -3.58
N GLU A 53 17.59 -6.25 -2.80
CA GLU A 53 17.20 -7.64 -2.48
C GLU A 53 15.72 -7.86 -2.75
N GLY A 54 15.28 -9.13 -2.79
CA GLY A 54 13.92 -9.48 -3.23
C GLY A 54 13.73 -9.41 -4.75
N SER A 55 12.49 -9.50 -5.21
CA SER A 55 12.17 -9.53 -6.64
C SER A 55 12.30 -8.14 -7.29
N GLN A 56 12.77 -8.10 -8.53
CA GLN A 56 12.74 -6.90 -9.39
C GLN A 56 11.97 -7.18 -10.69
N GLU A 57 11.18 -8.24 -10.71
CA GLU A 57 10.35 -8.60 -11.86
C GLU A 57 9.23 -7.58 -12.05
N THR A 58 8.71 -7.53 -13.27
CA THR A 58 7.63 -6.61 -13.68
C THR A 58 6.40 -7.36 -14.17
N GLY A 59 6.40 -8.69 -14.15
CA GLY A 59 5.36 -9.50 -14.78
C GLY A 59 5.23 -9.26 -16.29
N ALA A 60 6.31 -8.88 -16.98
CA ALA A 60 6.28 -8.59 -18.40
C ALA A 60 5.92 -9.83 -19.23
N ASN A 61 4.98 -9.66 -20.18
CA ASN A 61 4.58 -10.70 -21.11
C ASN A 61 4.29 -10.08 -22.48
N GLU A 62 5.06 -10.44 -23.49
CA GLU A 62 4.96 -9.90 -24.86
C GLU A 62 3.61 -10.22 -25.52
N ASP A 63 2.93 -11.30 -25.12
CA ASP A 63 1.61 -11.63 -25.64
C ASP A 63 0.51 -10.70 -25.11
N ASP A 64 0.77 -9.95 -24.04
CA ASP A 64 -0.16 -8.98 -23.46
C ASP A 64 -0.11 -7.62 -24.15
N LEU A 65 0.90 -7.38 -24.98
CA LEU A 65 1.03 -6.13 -25.71
C LEU A 65 0.00 -6.10 -26.84
N LEU A 66 -0.91 -5.12 -26.79
CA LEU A 66 -1.91 -4.92 -27.83
C LEU A 66 -1.26 -4.78 -29.23
N THR A 67 -0.10 -4.14 -29.31
CA THR A 67 0.68 -3.96 -30.54
C THR A 67 1.17 -5.26 -31.17
N ASN A 68 1.28 -6.33 -30.39
CA ASN A 68 1.66 -7.67 -30.85
C ASN A 68 0.45 -8.50 -31.31
N SER A 69 -0.73 -7.88 -31.37
CA SER A 69 -1.98 -8.49 -31.81
C SER A 69 -2.62 -7.70 -32.95
N ALA A 70 -3.15 -8.41 -33.95
CA ALA A 70 -3.91 -7.81 -35.05
C ALA A 70 -5.41 -8.06 -34.85
N PHE A 71 -6.22 -7.03 -35.13
CA PHE A 71 -7.68 -7.11 -35.12
C PHE A 71 -8.25 -6.42 -36.36
N SER A 72 -8.23 -7.15 -37.47
CA SER A 72 -8.53 -6.66 -38.82
C SER A 72 -10.02 -6.56 -39.13
N SER A 73 -10.86 -7.29 -38.38
CA SER A 73 -12.32 -7.25 -38.49
C SER A 73 -12.94 -6.61 -37.27
N ILE A 74 -13.89 -5.70 -37.45
CA ILE A 74 -14.57 -5.00 -36.35
C ILE A 74 -16.06 -5.26 -36.47
N VAL A 75 -16.71 -5.59 -35.35
CA VAL A 75 -18.16 -5.67 -35.21
C VAL A 75 -18.59 -4.54 -34.27
N LYS A 76 -19.52 -3.69 -34.71
CA LYS A 76 -20.03 -2.58 -33.91
C LYS A 76 -21.40 -2.88 -33.33
N ILE A 77 -21.55 -2.61 -32.03
CA ILE A 77 -22.76 -2.87 -31.26
C ILE A 77 -23.14 -1.59 -30.51
N ALA A 78 -24.30 -1.03 -30.84
CA ALA A 78 -24.80 0.21 -30.26
C ALA A 78 -26.06 -0.05 -29.43
N PHE A 79 -26.02 0.30 -28.15
CA PHE A 79 -27.15 0.23 -27.23
C PHE A 79 -28.01 1.51 -27.32
N ASN A 80 -29.33 1.32 -27.32
CA ASN A 80 -30.30 2.42 -27.32
C ASN A 80 -31.53 2.03 -26.50
N GLY A 81 -31.52 2.43 -25.22
CA GLY A 81 -32.53 2.04 -24.25
C GLY A 81 -32.59 0.52 -24.14
N ASN A 82 -33.77 -0.06 -24.33
CA ASN A 82 -34.01 -1.49 -24.12
C ASN A 82 -33.66 -2.34 -25.37
N THR A 83 -32.82 -1.82 -26.27
CA THR A 83 -32.43 -2.52 -27.51
C THR A 83 -30.95 -2.37 -27.81
N ALA A 84 -30.38 -3.34 -28.50
CA ALA A 84 -29.04 -3.25 -29.10
C ALA A 84 -29.11 -3.38 -30.62
N THR A 85 -28.30 -2.61 -31.34
CA THR A 85 -28.15 -2.66 -32.80
C THR A 85 -26.77 -3.21 -33.17
N VAL A 86 -26.72 -4.17 -34.10
CA VAL A 86 -25.48 -4.67 -34.67
C VAL A 86 -25.33 -4.02 -36.04
N GLU A 87 -24.32 -3.18 -36.24
CA GLU A 87 -24.22 -2.34 -37.45
C GLU A 87 -23.66 -3.12 -38.64
N ASN A 88 -22.89 -4.18 -38.37
CA ASN A 88 -22.22 -4.96 -39.40
C ASN A 88 -21.96 -6.40 -38.94
N THR A 89 -21.69 -7.30 -39.89
CA THR A 89 -21.40 -8.70 -39.62
C THR A 89 -19.97 -9.07 -40.03
N VAL A 90 -19.42 -10.08 -39.36
CA VAL A 90 -18.12 -10.69 -39.68
C VAL A 90 -18.36 -12.19 -39.83
N ASN A 91 -17.81 -12.80 -40.89
CA ASN A 91 -17.97 -14.24 -41.10
C ASN A 91 -17.28 -15.03 -39.98
N GLY A 92 -17.99 -16.01 -39.41
CA GLY A 92 -17.51 -16.81 -38.27
C GLY A 92 -17.81 -16.19 -36.89
N VAL A 93 -18.49 -15.04 -36.86
CA VAL A 93 -19.04 -14.41 -35.66
C VAL A 93 -20.58 -14.46 -35.73
N THR A 94 -21.18 -15.05 -34.71
CA THR A 94 -22.64 -15.06 -34.51
C THR A 94 -22.99 -14.10 -33.39
N ILE A 95 -24.00 -13.25 -33.62
CA ILE A 95 -24.54 -12.38 -32.58
C ILE A 95 -26.03 -12.65 -32.45
N THR A 96 -26.44 -13.08 -31.26
CA THR A 96 -27.85 -13.20 -30.91
C THR A 96 -28.22 -12.09 -29.93
N LYS A 97 -29.49 -11.64 -30.01
CA LYS A 97 -29.99 -10.57 -29.18
C LYS A 97 -31.38 -10.88 -28.65
N SER A 98 -31.61 -10.56 -27.39
CA SER A 98 -32.93 -10.52 -26.78
C SER A 98 -33.07 -9.16 -26.09
N ALA A 99 -33.89 -8.26 -26.64
CA ALA A 99 -33.91 -6.86 -26.22
C ALA A 99 -32.51 -6.21 -26.29
N ALA A 100 -31.96 -5.78 -25.16
CA ALA A 100 -30.59 -5.26 -25.04
C ALA A 100 -29.59 -6.33 -24.55
N ASP A 101 -29.98 -7.57 -24.31
CA ASP A 101 -29.02 -8.64 -24.07
C ASP A 101 -28.38 -9.07 -25.38
N VAL A 102 -27.04 -9.04 -25.41
CA VAL A 102 -26.24 -9.38 -26.58
C VAL A 102 -25.35 -10.58 -26.24
N VAL A 103 -25.46 -11.65 -27.02
CA VAL A 103 -24.55 -12.80 -26.93
C VAL A 103 -23.73 -12.88 -28.20
N ILE A 104 -22.41 -12.92 -28.05
CA ILE A 104 -21.42 -12.98 -29.12
C ILE A 104 -20.74 -14.35 -29.07
N GLU A 105 -20.73 -15.07 -30.17
CA GLU A 105 -19.99 -16.33 -30.33
C GLU A 105 -19.04 -16.21 -31.52
N SER A 106 -17.74 -16.44 -31.30
CA SER A 106 -16.72 -16.36 -32.36
C SER A 106 -15.78 -17.56 -32.37
N SER A 107 -15.51 -18.07 -33.58
CA SER A 107 -14.52 -19.12 -33.84
C SER A 107 -13.30 -18.62 -34.64
N VAL A 108 -13.31 -17.34 -35.04
CA VAL A 108 -12.32 -16.73 -35.94
C VAL A 108 -11.42 -15.73 -35.21
N SER A 109 -10.18 -15.61 -35.68
CA SER A 109 -9.17 -14.72 -35.11
C SER A 109 -9.31 -13.28 -35.61
N GLU A 110 -8.58 -12.36 -34.97
CA GLU A 110 -8.46 -10.96 -35.38
C GLU A 110 -9.78 -10.18 -35.40
N VAL A 111 -10.69 -10.51 -34.49
CA VAL A 111 -11.97 -9.80 -34.32
C VAL A 111 -11.89 -8.79 -33.19
N ALA A 112 -12.39 -7.60 -33.44
CA ALA A 112 -12.70 -6.59 -32.45
C ALA A 112 -14.21 -6.40 -32.32
N TYR A 113 -14.68 -6.15 -31.09
CA TYR A 113 -16.03 -5.72 -30.78
C TYR A 113 -15.97 -4.29 -30.25
N GLU A 114 -16.72 -3.38 -30.84
CA GLU A 114 -16.83 -1.99 -30.39
C GLU A 114 -18.22 -1.76 -29.82
N LEU A 115 -18.29 -1.47 -28.52
CA LEU A 115 -19.52 -1.22 -27.79
C LEU A 115 -19.73 0.30 -27.62
N SER A 116 -20.95 0.78 -27.85
CA SER A 116 -21.32 2.19 -27.65
C SER A 116 -22.77 2.34 -27.22
N GLY A 117 -23.17 3.54 -26.79
CA GLY A 117 -24.57 3.85 -26.45
C GLY A 117 -24.95 3.38 -25.05
N SER A 118 -26.25 3.32 -24.74
CA SER A 118 -26.70 3.01 -23.36
C SER A 118 -27.91 2.09 -23.27
N THR A 119 -27.92 1.24 -22.24
CA THR A 119 -29.05 0.43 -21.79
C THR A 119 -29.18 0.47 -20.27
N THR A 120 -30.41 0.45 -19.77
CA THR A 120 -30.72 0.34 -18.33
C THR A 120 -31.04 -1.09 -17.89
N ASP A 121 -31.19 -2.00 -18.85
CA ASP A 121 -31.49 -3.41 -18.62
C ASP A 121 -31.00 -4.22 -19.83
N GLY A 122 -29.74 -4.64 -19.78
CA GLY A 122 -29.12 -5.45 -20.82
C GLY A 122 -27.70 -5.87 -20.44
N SER A 123 -27.11 -6.70 -21.28
CA SER A 123 -25.82 -7.33 -21.02
C SER A 123 -25.03 -7.61 -22.28
N VAL A 124 -23.73 -7.85 -22.14
CA VAL A 124 -22.89 -8.44 -23.19
C VAL A 124 -22.27 -9.73 -22.67
N LYS A 125 -22.57 -10.84 -23.33
CA LYS A 125 -21.90 -12.13 -23.11
C LYS A 125 -21.04 -12.49 -24.32
N ILE A 126 -19.82 -12.97 -24.09
CA ILE A 126 -18.86 -13.29 -25.16
C ILE A 126 -18.30 -14.69 -24.98
N TYR A 127 -18.44 -15.54 -26.01
CA TYR A 127 -17.70 -16.79 -26.18
C TYR A 127 -16.75 -16.64 -27.37
N SER A 128 -15.50 -17.06 -27.18
CA SER A 128 -14.50 -16.99 -28.23
C SER A 128 -13.43 -18.08 -28.07
N ASP A 129 -13.11 -18.77 -29.16
CA ASP A 129 -11.97 -19.70 -29.20
C ASP A 129 -10.62 -18.97 -29.38
N LYS A 130 -10.67 -17.65 -29.62
CA LYS A 130 -9.51 -16.81 -29.98
C LYS A 130 -9.43 -15.57 -29.09
N LYS A 131 -8.23 -15.01 -28.96
CA LYS A 131 -8.05 -13.66 -28.41
C LYS A 131 -8.81 -12.63 -29.25
N PHE A 132 -9.37 -11.63 -28.60
CA PHE A 132 -10.17 -10.59 -29.25
C PHE A 132 -9.91 -9.23 -28.62
N LYS A 133 -10.31 -8.17 -29.33
CA LYS A 133 -10.32 -6.81 -28.78
C LYS A 133 -11.75 -6.40 -28.42
N LEU A 134 -11.93 -5.80 -27.26
CA LEU A 134 -13.18 -5.21 -26.80
C LEU A 134 -12.97 -3.71 -26.58
N THR A 135 -13.42 -2.89 -27.52
CA THR A 135 -13.37 -1.44 -27.38
C THR A 135 -14.64 -0.95 -26.67
N LEU A 136 -14.46 -0.28 -25.54
CA LEU A 136 -15.53 0.45 -24.85
C LEU A 136 -15.51 1.91 -25.33
N ASN A 137 -16.49 2.28 -26.15
CA ASN A 137 -16.55 3.56 -26.87
C ASN A 137 -17.76 4.39 -26.41
N GLY A 138 -17.72 4.85 -25.16
CA GLY A 138 -18.81 5.59 -24.53
C GLY A 138 -20.04 4.71 -24.27
N VAL A 139 -19.82 3.47 -23.86
CA VAL A 139 -20.91 2.51 -23.57
C VAL A 139 -21.35 2.59 -22.11
N SER A 140 -22.66 2.57 -21.85
CA SER A 140 -23.24 2.46 -20.50
C SER A 140 -24.20 1.28 -20.43
N ILE A 141 -23.83 0.22 -19.71
CA ILE A 141 -24.65 -0.99 -19.55
C ILE A 141 -25.01 -1.14 -18.07
N THR A 142 -26.31 -1.15 -17.79
CA THR A 142 -26.85 -1.71 -16.55
C THR A 142 -27.50 -3.04 -16.87
N ASN A 143 -27.05 -4.10 -16.21
CA ASN A 143 -27.78 -5.36 -16.11
C ASN A 143 -28.44 -5.41 -14.73
N THR A 144 -29.73 -5.75 -14.64
CA THR A 144 -30.45 -5.77 -13.36
C THR A 144 -30.42 -7.12 -12.65
N ASP A 145 -30.01 -8.19 -13.34
CA ASP A 145 -30.08 -9.57 -12.86
C ASP A 145 -28.85 -10.42 -13.25
N GLY A 146 -27.72 -9.79 -13.56
CA GLY A 146 -26.46 -10.45 -13.89
C GLY A 146 -25.31 -9.47 -14.11
N PRO A 147 -24.14 -9.96 -14.58
CA PRO A 147 -23.02 -9.12 -15.00
C PRO A 147 -23.39 -8.17 -16.15
N ALA A 148 -22.81 -6.97 -16.17
CA ALA A 148 -22.91 -6.08 -17.33
C ALA A 148 -22.14 -6.66 -18.53
N ILE A 149 -20.95 -7.20 -18.29
CA ILE A 149 -20.15 -7.93 -19.28
C ILE A 149 -19.71 -9.27 -18.69
N ASN A 150 -20.03 -10.36 -19.39
CA ASN A 150 -19.69 -11.73 -19.00
C ASN A 150 -18.89 -12.43 -20.11
N ILE A 151 -17.56 -12.50 -19.98
CA ILE A 151 -16.68 -13.15 -20.96
C ILE A 151 -16.46 -14.62 -20.56
N GLN A 152 -17.07 -15.52 -21.32
CA GLN A 152 -17.02 -16.96 -21.14
C GLN A 152 -15.95 -17.59 -22.03
N SER A 153 -14.78 -16.96 -22.07
CA SER A 153 -13.66 -17.30 -22.95
C SER A 153 -12.35 -17.27 -22.17
N GLY A 154 -11.68 -18.42 -22.04
CA GLY A 154 -10.32 -18.53 -21.48
C GLY A 154 -9.23 -18.03 -22.44
N LYS A 155 -9.44 -16.88 -23.10
CA LYS A 155 -8.51 -16.25 -24.04
C LYS A 155 -8.40 -14.77 -23.68
N ARG A 156 -7.23 -14.18 -23.96
CA ARG A 156 -6.97 -12.75 -23.80
C ARG A 156 -8.05 -11.88 -24.44
N ALA A 157 -8.71 -11.09 -23.61
CA ALA A 157 -9.56 -9.99 -24.01
C ALA A 157 -8.77 -8.68 -23.87
N PHE A 158 -8.41 -8.07 -25.01
CA PHE A 158 -7.78 -6.76 -25.03
C PHE A 158 -8.87 -5.69 -24.91
N VAL A 159 -9.06 -5.15 -23.71
CA VAL A 159 -10.04 -4.12 -23.41
C VAL A 159 -9.44 -2.74 -23.69
N VAL A 160 -10.04 -1.99 -24.62
CA VAL A 160 -9.57 -0.65 -24.98
C VAL A 160 -10.61 0.39 -24.57
N LEU A 161 -10.23 1.28 -23.66
CA LEU A 161 -11.03 2.43 -23.24
C LEU A 161 -10.84 3.56 -24.23
N ALA A 162 -11.85 3.81 -25.08
CA ALA A 162 -11.71 4.79 -26.16
C ALA A 162 -11.45 6.21 -25.62
N GLU A 163 -10.50 6.91 -26.23
CA GLU A 163 -10.10 8.26 -25.84
C GLU A 163 -11.30 9.22 -25.76
N GLY A 164 -11.33 10.04 -24.71
CA GLY A 164 -12.37 11.05 -24.51
C GLY A 164 -13.75 10.49 -24.16
N THR A 165 -13.87 9.19 -23.88
CA THR A 165 -15.13 8.55 -23.49
C THR A 165 -15.14 8.15 -22.01
N THR A 166 -16.34 8.13 -21.43
CA THR A 166 -16.63 7.47 -20.16
C THR A 166 -17.53 6.28 -20.44
N ASN A 167 -17.12 5.11 -19.94
CA ASN A 167 -17.83 3.85 -20.08
C ASN A 167 -18.33 3.44 -18.70
N LYS A 168 -19.57 2.99 -18.58
CA LYS A 168 -20.20 2.66 -17.31
C LYS A 168 -20.78 1.27 -17.31
N LEU A 169 -20.40 0.45 -16.32
CA LEU A 169 -20.89 -0.90 -16.14
C LEU A 169 -21.52 -1.04 -14.75
N VAL A 170 -22.74 -1.55 -14.69
CA VAL A 170 -23.49 -1.78 -13.44
C VAL A 170 -24.16 -3.15 -13.53
N ASP A 171 -23.98 -3.99 -12.52
CA ASP A 171 -24.64 -5.30 -12.44
C ASP A 171 -25.88 -5.29 -11.51
N GLY A 172 -26.57 -6.43 -11.47
CA GLY A 172 -27.67 -6.65 -10.55
C GLY A 172 -27.17 -6.88 -9.12
N SER A 173 -28.01 -6.63 -8.11
CA SER A 173 -27.72 -7.05 -6.72
C SER A 173 -27.88 -8.55 -6.49
N THR A 174 -28.46 -9.25 -7.47
CA THR A 174 -28.67 -10.70 -7.49
C THR A 174 -28.46 -11.18 -8.91
N TYR A 175 -27.83 -12.34 -9.09
CA TYR A 175 -27.65 -12.92 -10.41
C TYR A 175 -28.64 -14.06 -10.66
N VAL A 176 -29.12 -14.17 -11.89
CA VAL A 176 -29.86 -15.34 -12.38
C VAL A 176 -28.95 -16.57 -12.29
N SER A 177 -29.49 -17.68 -11.79
CA SER A 177 -28.73 -18.93 -11.71
C SER A 177 -28.25 -19.38 -13.09
N SER A 178 -26.96 -19.69 -13.18
CA SER A 178 -26.28 -20.15 -14.39
C SER A 178 -25.38 -21.35 -14.07
N THR A 179 -25.01 -22.12 -15.10
CA THR A 179 -23.89 -23.08 -15.04
C THR A 179 -22.54 -22.45 -15.36
N GLU A 180 -22.57 -21.18 -15.76
CA GLU A 180 -21.41 -20.35 -16.08
C GLU A 180 -21.02 -19.51 -14.88
N ASP A 181 -19.74 -19.14 -14.83
CA ASP A 181 -19.27 -18.25 -13.78
C ASP A 181 -19.74 -16.82 -14.04
N GLN A 182 -20.17 -16.18 -12.96
CA GLN A 182 -20.70 -14.83 -12.93
C GLN A 182 -20.25 -14.21 -11.60
N LYS A 183 -18.96 -13.89 -11.52
CA LYS A 183 -18.33 -13.49 -10.24
C LYS A 183 -18.26 -11.98 -10.02
N GLY A 184 -18.61 -11.15 -11.01
CA GLY A 184 -18.62 -9.69 -10.86
C GLY A 184 -19.20 -8.96 -12.06
N THR A 185 -19.26 -7.63 -11.97
CA THR A 185 -19.88 -6.76 -12.99
C THR A 185 -19.25 -6.90 -14.37
N PHE A 186 -17.92 -6.97 -14.39
CA PHE A 186 -17.14 -7.29 -15.57
C PHE A 186 -16.31 -8.53 -15.28
N PHE A 187 -16.82 -9.69 -15.71
CA PHE A 187 -16.20 -10.99 -15.49
C PHE A 187 -15.55 -11.53 -16.76
N SER A 188 -14.45 -12.27 -16.59
CA SER A 188 -13.81 -13.06 -17.64
C SER A 188 -13.22 -14.38 -17.12
N GLU A 189 -13.49 -15.49 -17.82
CA GLU A 189 -12.81 -16.79 -17.62
C GLU A 189 -11.31 -16.73 -17.97
N GLY A 190 -10.91 -15.79 -18.82
CA GLY A 190 -9.52 -15.59 -19.26
C GLY A 190 -9.01 -14.20 -18.93
N GLN A 191 -7.87 -13.85 -19.51
CA GLN A 191 -7.15 -12.62 -19.17
C GLN A 191 -7.92 -11.36 -19.60
N LEU A 192 -7.91 -10.33 -18.73
CA LEU A 192 -8.39 -8.99 -19.04
C LEU A 192 -7.21 -8.02 -19.15
N LEU A 193 -7.00 -7.45 -20.34
CA LEU A 193 -5.87 -6.57 -20.63
C LEU A 193 -6.37 -5.16 -20.99
N PHE A 194 -6.29 -4.22 -20.04
CA PHE A 194 -6.79 -2.86 -20.17
C PHE A 194 -5.75 -1.92 -20.79
N SER A 195 -6.21 -1.09 -21.73
CA SER A 195 -5.46 -0.01 -22.37
C SER A 195 -6.41 1.12 -22.85
N GLY A 196 -5.88 2.14 -23.52
CA GLY A 196 -6.58 3.35 -23.91
C GLY A 196 -6.64 4.42 -22.81
N SER A 197 -6.98 5.65 -23.19
CA SER A 197 -7.04 6.82 -22.29
C SER A 197 -8.44 7.21 -21.83
N GLY A 198 -9.47 6.43 -22.22
CA GLY A 198 -10.84 6.59 -21.74
C GLY A 198 -11.01 6.24 -20.26
N THR A 199 -12.20 6.51 -19.73
CA THR A 199 -12.59 6.16 -18.36
C THR A 199 -13.52 4.95 -18.35
N LEU A 200 -13.34 4.05 -17.39
CA LEU A 200 -14.24 2.95 -17.07
C LEU A 200 -14.75 3.12 -15.63
N GLU A 201 -16.05 3.31 -15.46
CA GLU A 201 -16.74 3.31 -14.16
C GLU A 201 -17.46 1.98 -13.96
N VAL A 202 -17.15 1.27 -12.86
CA VAL A 202 -17.74 -0.02 -12.52
C VAL A 202 -18.48 0.05 -11.19
N THR A 203 -19.66 -0.52 -11.13
CA THR A 203 -20.47 -0.66 -9.92
C THR A 203 -20.88 -2.12 -9.72
N GLY A 204 -20.19 -2.81 -8.80
CA GLY A 204 -20.49 -4.17 -8.36
C GLY A 204 -21.45 -4.19 -7.18
N ASN A 205 -22.71 -4.53 -7.43
CA ASN A 205 -23.75 -4.69 -6.43
C ASN A 205 -23.86 -6.13 -5.91
N TYR A 206 -23.48 -7.14 -6.71
CA TYR A 206 -23.59 -8.55 -6.32
C TYR A 206 -22.37 -9.05 -5.54
N LYS A 207 -21.18 -8.90 -6.13
CA LYS A 207 -19.91 -9.38 -5.57
C LYS A 207 -18.76 -8.42 -5.96
N HIS A 208 -17.82 -8.85 -6.78
CA HIS A 208 -16.66 -8.04 -7.17
C HIS A 208 -16.99 -7.03 -8.28
N GLY A 209 -16.13 -6.03 -8.47
CA GLY A 209 -16.20 -5.09 -9.58
C GLY A 209 -15.73 -5.71 -10.90
N ILE A 210 -14.42 -5.88 -11.05
CA ILE A 210 -13.76 -6.45 -12.24
C ILE A 210 -13.09 -7.76 -11.83
N VAL A 211 -13.33 -8.83 -12.60
CA VAL A 211 -12.89 -10.18 -12.24
C VAL A 211 -12.31 -10.93 -13.42
N SER A 212 -11.20 -11.62 -13.19
CA SER A 212 -10.65 -12.62 -14.11
C SER A 212 -10.36 -13.92 -13.36
N ASP A 213 -10.75 -15.06 -13.92
CA ASP A 213 -10.29 -16.36 -13.38
C ASP A 213 -8.83 -16.69 -13.74
N ASP A 214 -8.20 -15.82 -14.52
CA ASP A 214 -6.79 -15.86 -14.90
C ASP A 214 -6.16 -14.58 -14.31
N TYR A 215 -5.58 -13.68 -15.11
CA TYR A 215 -5.06 -12.40 -14.62
C TYR A 215 -5.69 -11.14 -15.24
N ILE A 216 -5.56 -10.04 -14.49
CA ILE A 216 -5.89 -8.68 -14.92
C ILE A 216 -4.59 -7.91 -15.16
N ARG A 217 -4.47 -7.24 -16.31
CA ARG A 217 -3.37 -6.30 -16.59
C ARG A 217 -3.92 -4.93 -16.95
N VAL A 218 -3.38 -3.88 -16.35
CA VAL A 218 -3.66 -2.48 -16.68
C VAL A 218 -2.39 -1.86 -17.24
N SER A 219 -2.29 -1.82 -18.57
CA SER A 219 -1.15 -1.17 -19.22
C SER A 219 -1.30 0.35 -19.24
N GLU A 220 -2.54 0.83 -19.37
CA GLU A 220 -2.95 2.24 -19.28
C GLU A 220 -4.48 2.31 -19.06
N GLY A 221 -4.99 3.49 -18.74
CA GLY A 221 -6.43 3.74 -18.58
C GLY A 221 -6.80 4.44 -17.27
N ASN A 222 -8.04 4.92 -17.20
CA ASN A 222 -8.64 5.44 -15.97
C ASN A 222 -9.76 4.49 -15.52
N ILE A 223 -9.50 3.66 -14.52
CA ILE A 223 -10.44 2.66 -14.00
C ILE A 223 -10.94 3.10 -12.64
N GLN A 224 -12.26 3.23 -12.52
CA GLN A 224 -12.95 3.68 -11.32
C GLN A 224 -13.93 2.59 -10.88
N VAL A 225 -13.57 1.84 -9.84
CA VAL A 225 -14.54 0.96 -9.17
C VAL A 225 -15.24 1.81 -8.11
N VAL A 226 -16.42 2.31 -8.49
CA VAL A 226 -17.21 3.24 -7.66
C VAL A 226 -17.69 2.57 -6.37
N LYS A 227 -18.01 1.28 -6.47
CA LYS A 227 -18.21 0.37 -5.34
C LYS A 227 -18.14 -1.08 -5.84
N ALA A 228 -17.73 -1.98 -4.96
CA ALA A 228 -17.96 -3.41 -5.05
C ALA A 228 -18.53 -3.94 -3.72
N ALA A 229 -19.39 -4.96 -3.79
CA ALA A 229 -19.96 -5.61 -2.60
C ALA A 229 -18.96 -6.59 -1.94
N SER A 230 -17.99 -7.08 -2.72
CA SER A 230 -16.75 -7.71 -2.27
C SER A 230 -15.60 -6.82 -2.77
N ASP A 231 -14.75 -7.33 -3.64
CA ASP A 231 -13.47 -6.71 -3.96
C ASP A 231 -13.56 -5.84 -5.21
N GLY A 232 -12.69 -4.84 -5.28
CA GLY A 232 -12.62 -3.94 -6.43
C GLY A 232 -12.20 -4.67 -7.71
N LEU A 233 -10.96 -5.16 -7.68
CA LEU A 233 -10.34 -6.01 -8.70
C LEU A 233 -10.02 -7.35 -8.05
N HIS A 234 -10.47 -8.44 -8.65
CA HIS A 234 -10.19 -9.79 -8.17
C HIS A 234 -9.66 -10.65 -9.31
N SER A 235 -8.61 -11.41 -9.07
CA SER A 235 -8.10 -12.39 -10.02
C SER A 235 -7.58 -13.63 -9.32
N ASN A 236 -7.62 -14.78 -9.99
CA ASN A 236 -6.94 -15.96 -9.44
C ASN A 236 -5.43 -15.86 -9.62
N ASP A 237 -4.95 -15.64 -10.85
CA ASP A 237 -3.54 -15.88 -11.19
C ASP A 237 -2.66 -14.62 -11.08
N GLY A 238 -3.24 -13.42 -11.11
CA GLY A 238 -2.46 -12.21 -10.83
C GLY A 238 -3.04 -10.88 -11.30
N ILE A 239 -2.47 -9.80 -10.76
CA ILE A 239 -2.81 -8.43 -11.12
C ILE A 239 -1.55 -7.65 -11.45
N PHE A 240 -1.50 -7.09 -12.65
CA PHE A 240 -0.34 -6.38 -13.18
C PHE A 240 -0.73 -4.95 -13.56
N ILE A 241 -0.21 -3.95 -12.87
CA ILE A 241 -0.49 -2.53 -13.15
C ILE A 241 0.80 -1.90 -13.67
N ASP A 242 0.87 -1.69 -14.98
CA ASP A 242 2.04 -1.08 -15.61
C ASP A 242 1.98 0.45 -15.57
N SER A 243 0.78 1.01 -15.63
CA SER A 243 0.50 2.44 -15.54
C SER A 243 -1.01 2.68 -15.34
N GLY A 244 -1.47 3.90 -15.56
CA GLY A 244 -2.88 4.28 -15.49
C GLY A 244 -3.27 4.95 -14.17
N THR A 245 -4.56 5.27 -14.06
CA THR A 245 -5.18 5.81 -12.84
C THR A 245 -6.25 4.84 -12.37
N LEU A 246 -6.13 4.38 -11.12
CA LEU A 246 -7.09 3.49 -10.50
C LEU A 246 -7.66 4.16 -9.24
N ASP A 247 -8.98 4.30 -9.16
CA ASP A 247 -9.69 4.73 -7.95
C ASP A 247 -10.69 3.65 -7.55
N ILE A 248 -10.41 2.96 -6.45
CA ILE A 248 -11.11 1.74 -6.06
C ILE A 248 -11.77 1.95 -4.71
N THR A 249 -13.09 1.73 -4.68
CA THR A 249 -13.88 1.60 -3.47
C THR A 249 -14.55 0.23 -3.46
N ALA A 250 -14.42 -0.49 -2.34
CA ALA A 250 -14.90 -1.86 -2.19
C ALA A 250 -15.31 -2.11 -0.73
N SER A 251 -16.16 -3.13 -0.53
CA SER A 251 -16.64 -3.51 0.81
C SER A 251 -15.84 -4.68 1.42
N SER A 252 -14.98 -5.32 0.63
CA SER A 252 -13.89 -6.21 1.06
C SER A 252 -12.59 -5.58 0.58
N ASP A 253 -11.83 -6.26 -0.26
CA ASP A 253 -10.48 -5.88 -0.66
C ASP A 253 -10.45 -4.91 -1.85
N GLY A 254 -9.38 -4.12 -1.95
CA GLY A 254 -9.18 -3.25 -3.11
C GLY A 254 -8.81 -4.05 -4.34
N ILE A 255 -7.67 -4.72 -4.24
CA ILE A 255 -7.05 -5.50 -5.31
C ILE A 255 -6.58 -6.83 -4.72
N GLU A 256 -7.18 -7.93 -5.16
CA GLU A 256 -6.83 -9.28 -4.72
C GLU A 256 -6.33 -10.16 -5.89
N ALA A 257 -5.18 -10.79 -5.69
CA ALA A 257 -4.75 -11.95 -6.45
C ALA A 257 -4.81 -13.19 -5.55
N GLU A 258 -5.85 -14.02 -5.73
CA GLU A 258 -6.17 -15.12 -4.80
C GLU A 258 -5.09 -16.20 -4.79
N GLU A 259 -4.67 -16.70 -5.96
CA GLU A 259 -3.65 -17.76 -6.13
C GLU A 259 -2.38 -17.22 -6.84
N GLY A 260 -2.22 -15.90 -6.85
CA GLY A 260 -1.38 -15.22 -7.83
C GLY A 260 -0.47 -14.14 -7.27
N GLN A 261 0.15 -13.38 -8.18
CA GLN A 261 1.03 -12.28 -7.82
C GLN A 261 0.41 -10.91 -8.12
N ILE A 262 0.85 -9.89 -7.39
CA ILE A 262 0.56 -8.49 -7.73
C ILE A 262 1.86 -7.78 -8.10
N PHE A 263 1.85 -7.14 -9.27
CA PHE A 263 2.93 -6.28 -9.75
C PHE A 263 2.42 -4.86 -9.98
N ILE A 264 3.00 -3.88 -9.30
CA ILE A 264 2.77 -2.46 -9.53
C ILE A 264 4.03 -1.85 -10.12
N ASN A 265 4.08 -1.65 -11.43
CA ASN A 265 5.24 -1.07 -12.09
C ASN A 265 5.24 0.45 -12.06
N ASP A 266 4.08 1.06 -12.26
CA ASP A 266 3.84 2.51 -12.16
C ASP A 266 2.32 2.78 -12.05
N GLY A 267 1.93 4.06 -12.00
CA GLY A 267 0.52 4.49 -12.04
C GLY A 267 0.13 5.36 -10.84
N ASN A 268 -1.11 5.86 -10.87
CA ASN A 268 -1.71 6.59 -9.75
C ASN A 268 -2.88 5.78 -9.18
N ILE A 269 -2.66 5.17 -8.02
CA ILE A 269 -3.55 4.19 -7.42
C ILE A 269 -4.08 4.76 -6.11
N ARG A 270 -5.41 4.84 -6.00
CA ARG A 270 -6.12 5.20 -4.79
C ARG A 270 -7.08 4.07 -4.42
N ILE A 271 -6.97 3.59 -3.19
CA ILE A 271 -7.80 2.49 -2.67
C ILE A 271 -8.42 2.95 -1.35
N ASN A 272 -9.74 2.82 -1.25
CA ASN A 272 -10.50 3.12 -0.04
C ASN A 272 -11.51 2.01 0.23
N VAL A 273 -11.19 1.15 1.18
CA VAL A 273 -11.85 -0.16 1.34
C VAL A 273 -12.14 -0.48 2.80
N ALA A 274 -12.94 -1.51 3.03
CA ALA A 274 -13.21 -1.99 4.37
C ALA A 274 -12.12 -2.96 4.84
N ASP A 275 -11.71 -3.89 3.99
CA ASP A 275 -10.73 -4.92 4.34
C ASP A 275 -9.35 -4.53 3.78
N ASP A 276 -8.66 -5.39 3.03
CA ASP A 276 -7.29 -5.14 2.63
C ASP A 276 -7.15 -4.25 1.39
N GLY A 277 -6.13 -3.41 1.37
CA GLY A 277 -5.86 -2.55 0.21
C GLY A 277 -5.39 -3.35 -1.01
N LEU A 278 -4.21 -3.97 -0.87
CA LEU A 278 -3.59 -4.86 -1.86
C LEU A 278 -3.30 -6.20 -1.19
N VAL A 279 -3.83 -7.31 -1.71
CA VAL A 279 -3.66 -8.61 -1.09
C VAL A 279 -3.29 -9.71 -2.09
N ALA A 280 -2.25 -10.47 -1.76
CA ALA A 280 -1.93 -11.74 -2.40
C ALA A 280 -2.13 -12.85 -1.36
N SER A 281 -3.33 -13.46 -1.36
CA SER A 281 -3.96 -14.10 -0.19
C SER A 281 -3.72 -15.61 -0.05
N TYR A 282 -3.10 -16.28 -1.02
CA TYR A 282 -3.05 -17.74 -0.99
C TYR A 282 -2.18 -18.35 0.13
N GLU A 283 -2.77 -19.25 0.92
CA GLU A 283 -2.02 -20.00 1.95
C GLU A 283 -2.29 -21.52 1.96
N ASN A 284 -3.19 -22.01 1.10
CA ASN A 284 -3.71 -23.37 1.21
C ASN A 284 -2.83 -24.44 0.54
N ASP A 285 -1.95 -24.06 -0.39
CA ASP A 285 -0.98 -24.94 -1.02
C ASP A 285 0.37 -24.22 -1.21
N ASP A 286 1.43 -24.84 -0.70
CA ASP A 286 2.81 -24.35 -0.76
C ASP A 286 3.42 -24.41 -2.18
N SER A 287 2.75 -25.06 -3.14
CA SER A 287 3.15 -25.04 -4.56
C SER A 287 2.86 -23.71 -5.24
N ILE A 288 1.98 -22.90 -4.66
CA ILE A 288 1.61 -21.56 -5.11
C ILE A 288 2.34 -20.53 -4.22
N ASP A 289 3.03 -19.59 -4.87
CA ASP A 289 3.79 -18.52 -4.22
C ASP A 289 3.15 -17.16 -4.55
N PRO A 290 2.16 -16.72 -3.75
CA PRO A 290 1.58 -15.39 -3.93
C PRO A 290 2.50 -14.34 -3.33
N TYR A 291 2.91 -13.38 -4.14
CA TYR A 291 3.83 -12.32 -3.70
C TYR A 291 3.52 -11.00 -4.38
N ILE A 292 4.00 -9.93 -3.76
CA ILE A 292 3.75 -8.57 -4.23
C ILE A 292 5.08 -7.89 -4.57
N VAL A 293 5.14 -7.24 -5.74
CA VAL A 293 6.27 -6.40 -6.17
C VAL A 293 5.77 -5.02 -6.56
N ILE A 294 6.29 -4.00 -5.89
CA ILE A 294 6.01 -2.58 -6.20
C ILE A 294 7.29 -1.94 -6.73
N ASN A 295 7.36 -1.70 -8.04
CA ASN A 295 8.48 -1.05 -8.70
C ASN A 295 8.40 0.48 -8.71
N GLY A 296 7.19 1.03 -8.62
CA GLY A 296 6.95 2.47 -8.72
C GLY A 296 5.49 2.86 -8.48
N GLY A 297 5.12 4.04 -8.98
CA GLY A 297 3.77 4.60 -8.86
C GLY A 297 3.56 5.49 -7.63
N THR A 298 2.41 6.18 -7.63
CA THR A 298 1.84 6.89 -6.49
C THR A 298 0.69 6.07 -5.95
N ILE A 299 0.83 5.56 -4.73
CA ILE A 299 -0.11 4.61 -4.12
C ILE A 299 -0.64 5.22 -2.82
N ASN A 300 -1.97 5.35 -2.73
CA ASN A 300 -2.66 5.85 -1.54
C ASN A 300 -3.73 4.85 -1.10
N ILE A 301 -3.52 4.23 0.06
CA ILE A 301 -4.42 3.20 0.59
C ILE A 301 -5.03 3.68 1.90
N THR A 302 -6.33 3.48 2.04
CA THR A 302 -7.05 3.64 3.31
C THR A 302 -7.96 2.45 3.53
N THR A 303 -7.76 1.75 4.63
CA THR A 303 -8.69 0.72 5.12
C THR A 303 -9.50 1.28 6.28
N THR A 304 -10.69 0.71 6.50
CA THR A 304 -11.66 1.27 7.46
C THR A 304 -12.36 0.24 8.34
N GLY A 305 -12.32 -1.05 7.97
CA GLY A 305 -12.87 -2.16 8.73
C GLY A 305 -11.86 -2.72 9.73
N GLU A 306 -12.37 -3.48 10.70
CA GLU A 306 -11.54 -4.21 11.67
C GLU A 306 -10.77 -5.31 10.93
N GLY A 307 -9.45 -5.41 11.20
CA GLY A 307 -8.57 -6.37 10.53
C GLY A 307 -8.01 -5.90 9.18
N GLY A 308 -8.56 -4.84 8.58
CA GLY A 308 -8.14 -4.41 7.24
C GLY A 308 -6.72 -3.85 7.21
N GLU A 309 -5.84 -4.53 6.48
CA GLU A 309 -4.43 -4.22 6.26
C GLU A 309 -4.20 -3.38 5.01
N GLY A 310 -3.12 -2.60 4.99
CA GLY A 310 -2.80 -1.78 3.83
C GLY A 310 -2.34 -2.60 2.62
N ILE A 311 -1.27 -3.36 2.82
CA ILE A 311 -0.68 -4.26 1.83
C ILE A 311 -0.38 -5.57 2.55
N GLU A 312 -1.03 -6.65 2.14
CA GLU A 312 -0.81 -7.97 2.68
C GLU A 312 -0.23 -8.90 1.61
N SER A 313 0.91 -9.50 1.90
CA SER A 313 1.44 -10.61 1.09
C SER A 313 1.66 -11.81 1.98
N LYS A 314 0.88 -12.88 1.79
CA LYS A 314 1.07 -14.12 2.55
C LYS A 314 2.46 -14.74 2.39
N ARG A 315 3.20 -14.41 1.32
CA ARG A 315 4.62 -14.76 1.16
C ARG A 315 5.57 -13.57 1.26
N THR A 316 6.02 -13.03 0.13
CA THR A 316 7.08 -12.02 0.07
C THR A 316 6.54 -10.71 -0.49
N LEU A 317 6.88 -9.60 0.16
CA LEU A 317 6.66 -8.26 -0.39
C LEU A 317 8.00 -7.62 -0.75
N THR A 318 8.10 -7.07 -1.96
CA THR A 318 9.25 -6.24 -2.38
C THR A 318 8.81 -4.86 -2.86
N ILE A 319 9.34 -3.80 -2.24
CA ILE A 319 9.15 -2.41 -2.62
C ILE A 319 10.46 -1.88 -3.19
N ASN A 320 10.52 -1.71 -4.51
CA ASN A 320 11.67 -1.18 -5.24
C ASN A 320 11.66 0.35 -5.40
N GLY A 321 10.49 0.98 -5.28
CA GLY A 321 10.28 2.41 -5.50
C GLY A 321 8.83 2.84 -5.28
N GLY A 322 8.53 4.10 -5.61
CA GLY A 322 7.18 4.68 -5.53
C GLY A 322 7.00 5.71 -4.40
N ASP A 323 5.91 6.45 -4.49
CA ASP A 323 5.39 7.34 -3.44
C ASP A 323 4.16 6.65 -2.81
N ILE A 324 4.37 6.02 -1.65
CA ILE A 324 3.40 5.11 -1.02
C ILE A 324 2.96 5.71 0.31
N TYR A 325 1.67 5.98 0.43
CA TYR A 325 1.02 6.37 1.68
C TYR A 325 -0.08 5.38 2.02
N ILE A 326 -0.01 4.81 3.21
CA ILE A 326 -0.97 3.83 3.70
C ILE A 326 -1.46 4.31 5.06
N LYS A 327 -2.78 4.30 5.22
CA LYS A 327 -3.42 4.40 6.51
C LYS A 327 -4.34 3.19 6.71
N ALA A 328 -3.87 2.22 7.46
CA ALA A 328 -4.59 0.99 7.72
C ALA A 328 -5.19 0.96 9.14
N VAL A 329 -6.25 0.20 9.31
CA VAL A 329 -6.77 -0.10 10.65
C VAL A 329 -5.78 -1.01 11.35
N ASP A 330 -5.56 -2.19 10.78
CA ASP A 330 -4.57 -3.18 11.20
C ASP A 330 -3.18 -2.83 10.62
N ASP A 331 -2.33 -3.80 10.28
CA ASP A 331 -1.00 -3.55 9.75
C ASP A 331 -1.03 -2.69 8.48
N ALA A 332 -0.17 -1.68 8.41
CA ALA A 332 -0.08 -0.91 7.18
C ALA A 332 0.66 -1.69 6.07
N ILE A 333 1.65 -2.51 6.43
CA ILE A 333 2.33 -3.41 5.50
C ILE A 333 2.63 -4.72 6.24
N ASN A 334 2.08 -5.84 5.75
CA ASN A 334 2.33 -7.17 6.28
C ASN A 334 2.95 -8.10 5.23
N ALA A 335 3.89 -8.96 5.63
CA ALA A 335 4.20 -10.15 4.83
C ALA A 335 4.61 -11.39 5.66
N GLY A 336 4.12 -12.55 5.22
CA GLY A 336 4.30 -13.84 5.90
C GLY A 336 5.72 -14.42 5.92
N LYS A 337 6.59 -14.09 4.94
CA LYS A 337 7.96 -14.63 4.84
C LYS A 337 9.05 -13.57 4.83
N ALA A 338 8.87 -12.48 4.10
CA ALA A 338 9.90 -11.45 3.97
C ALA A 338 9.34 -10.13 3.43
N ILE A 339 9.88 -9.03 3.94
CA ILE A 339 9.72 -7.70 3.38
C ILE A 339 11.09 -7.17 2.92
N TYR A 340 11.17 -6.75 1.67
CA TYR A 340 12.33 -6.05 1.11
C TYR A 340 11.93 -4.63 0.69
N ILE A 341 12.62 -3.61 1.21
CA ILE A 341 12.42 -2.20 0.82
C ILE A 341 13.73 -1.65 0.28
N ASN A 342 13.77 -1.45 -1.03
CA ASN A 342 14.95 -1.00 -1.77
C ASN A 342 14.90 0.49 -2.14
N GLY A 343 13.75 1.15 -2.03
CA GLY A 343 13.56 2.52 -2.47
C GLY A 343 12.17 3.07 -2.18
N GLY A 344 11.90 4.27 -2.71
CA GLY A 344 10.61 4.96 -2.59
C GLY A 344 10.52 5.92 -1.40
N ASN A 345 9.44 6.69 -1.35
CA ASN A 345 8.98 7.39 -0.17
C ASN A 345 7.78 6.61 0.39
N VAL A 346 7.92 6.01 1.57
CA VAL A 346 6.93 5.10 2.15
C VAL A 346 6.50 5.62 3.51
N VAL A 347 5.21 5.86 3.68
CA VAL A 347 4.61 6.12 4.99
C VAL A 347 3.56 5.04 5.24
N ALA A 348 3.86 4.19 6.22
CA ALA A 348 3.03 3.06 6.60
C ALA A 348 2.44 3.35 7.99
N TYR A 349 1.17 3.76 8.03
CA TYR A 349 0.50 4.17 9.26
C TYR A 349 -0.61 3.18 9.62
N SER A 350 -0.37 2.38 10.65
CA SER A 350 -1.39 1.58 11.31
C SER A 350 -2.02 2.33 12.48
N THR A 351 -3.33 2.17 12.66
CA THR A 351 -4.05 2.78 13.78
C THR A 351 -4.19 1.86 14.99
N THR A 352 -4.14 0.54 14.81
CA THR A 352 -4.29 -0.44 15.89
C THR A 352 -3.17 -1.48 16.00
N ASN A 353 -2.33 -1.61 14.98
CA ASN A 353 -1.26 -2.62 14.90
C ASN A 353 0.08 -2.01 14.42
N ASP A 354 0.90 -2.76 13.66
CA ASP A 354 2.25 -2.40 13.27
C ASP A 354 2.28 -1.51 12.02
N GLY A 355 3.25 -0.60 11.98
CA GLY A 355 3.51 0.17 10.76
C GLY A 355 3.95 -0.76 9.63
N ILE A 356 4.93 -1.61 9.89
CA ILE A 356 5.45 -2.61 8.97
C ILE A 356 5.72 -3.87 9.79
N ASP A 357 5.01 -4.96 9.48
CA ASP A 357 5.19 -6.27 10.09
C ASP A 357 5.69 -7.30 9.08
N SER A 358 6.73 -8.04 9.47
CA SER A 358 7.14 -9.23 8.74
C SER A 358 7.22 -10.42 9.69
N ASN A 359 6.43 -11.45 9.41
CA ASN A 359 6.55 -12.75 10.10
C ASN A 359 7.88 -13.47 9.79
N GLY A 360 8.74 -12.89 8.94
CA GLY A 360 10.08 -13.37 8.63
C GLY A 360 11.09 -12.22 8.54
N ILE A 361 11.92 -12.18 7.49
CA ILE A 361 13.00 -11.19 7.43
C ILE A 361 12.51 -9.82 6.98
N LEU A 362 13.08 -8.76 7.56
CA LEU A 362 12.88 -7.39 7.11
C LEU A 362 14.21 -6.82 6.62
N THR A 363 14.30 -6.45 5.35
CA THR A 363 15.52 -5.88 4.76
C THR A 363 15.25 -4.52 4.14
N VAL A 364 15.96 -3.50 4.61
CA VAL A 364 15.90 -2.14 4.07
C VAL A 364 17.25 -1.78 3.45
N THR A 365 17.26 -1.66 2.14
CA THR A 365 18.45 -1.29 1.36
C THR A 365 18.38 0.14 0.84
N GLY A 366 17.23 0.80 0.92
CA GLY A 366 17.06 2.18 0.48
C GLY A 366 15.69 2.77 0.82
N GLY A 367 15.41 3.97 0.31
CA GLY A 367 14.13 4.66 0.48
C GLY A 367 14.06 5.59 1.69
N ARG A 368 12.97 6.33 1.79
CA ARG A 368 12.60 7.18 2.95
C ARG A 368 11.35 6.57 3.56
N ILE A 369 11.47 6.02 4.75
CA ILE A 369 10.43 5.18 5.35
C ILE A 369 10.03 5.78 6.68
N PHE A 370 8.72 6.02 6.85
CA PHE A 370 8.12 6.35 8.13
C PHE A 370 7.07 5.31 8.47
N ALA A 371 7.44 4.40 9.34
CA ALA A 371 6.58 3.34 9.83
C ALA A 371 6.00 3.75 11.20
N ILE A 372 4.68 3.78 11.29
CA ILE A 372 3.92 4.32 12.40
C ILE A 372 2.98 3.21 12.88
N GLY A 373 3.36 2.55 13.97
CA GLY A 373 2.51 1.59 14.65
C GLY A 373 1.75 2.20 15.82
N ALA A 374 0.84 1.42 16.39
CA ALA A 374 0.10 1.79 17.58
C ALA A 374 1.00 1.87 18.83
N LYS A 375 0.45 2.43 19.91
CA LYS A 375 1.26 2.88 21.06
C LYS A 375 1.68 1.76 22.01
N SER A 376 1.01 0.62 22.05
CA SER A 376 1.41 -0.50 22.91
C SER A 376 0.59 -1.75 22.59
N PRO A 377 1.22 -2.92 22.39
CA PRO A 377 2.67 -3.16 22.26
C PRO A 377 3.28 -2.90 20.87
N GLU A 378 2.49 -2.38 19.93
CA GLU A 378 2.81 -2.37 18.49
C GLU A 378 3.98 -1.46 18.10
N ALA A 379 4.56 -1.71 16.94
CA ALA A 379 5.85 -1.25 16.49
C ALA A 379 5.75 -0.44 15.21
N GLY A 380 6.70 0.50 15.05
CA GLY A 380 6.94 1.09 13.74
C GLY A 380 7.42 0.02 12.76
N PHE A 381 8.47 -0.70 13.14
CA PHE A 381 8.99 -1.84 12.38
C PHE A 381 9.00 -3.07 13.29
N ASP A 382 8.28 -4.10 12.87
CA ASP A 382 8.36 -5.45 13.42
C ASP A 382 8.84 -6.46 12.38
N CYS A 383 9.56 -7.46 12.87
CA CYS A 383 9.93 -8.62 12.09
C CYS A 383 10.02 -9.89 12.97
N ASP A 384 9.24 -9.96 14.07
CA ASP A 384 9.25 -11.09 15.00
C ASP A 384 10.62 -11.45 15.63
N ASN A 385 11.55 -10.49 15.68
CA ASN A 385 12.97 -10.71 16.02
C ASN A 385 13.74 -11.63 15.06
N ASN A 386 13.23 -11.83 13.84
CA ASN A 386 14.03 -12.35 12.74
C ASN A 386 15.12 -11.33 12.33
N THR A 387 15.79 -11.60 11.21
CA THR A 387 16.82 -10.68 10.71
C THR A 387 16.19 -9.39 10.20
N PHE A 388 16.41 -8.31 10.94
CA PHE A 388 16.17 -6.95 10.47
C PHE A 388 17.48 -6.33 9.95
N LYS A 389 17.66 -6.30 8.64
CA LYS A 389 18.87 -5.80 7.97
C LYS A 389 18.68 -4.38 7.45
N ILE A 390 19.63 -3.49 7.76
CA ILE A 390 19.64 -2.11 7.24
C ILE A 390 20.97 -1.81 6.57
N THR A 391 20.96 -1.62 5.25
CA THR A 391 22.14 -1.27 4.45
C THR A 391 22.00 0.05 3.70
N GLY A 392 20.87 0.73 3.85
CA GLY A 392 20.60 2.04 3.27
C GLY A 392 19.27 2.63 3.74
N GLY A 393 18.92 3.80 3.22
CA GLY A 393 17.66 4.50 3.47
C GLY A 393 17.71 5.51 4.62
N LEU A 394 16.58 6.18 4.83
CA LEU A 394 16.27 7.04 5.96
C LEU A 394 15.01 6.47 6.62
N LEU A 395 15.12 6.00 7.85
CA LEU A 395 14.08 5.25 8.54
C LEU A 395 13.67 6.02 9.80
N VAL A 396 12.35 6.19 9.95
CA VAL A 396 11.69 6.61 11.19
C VAL A 396 10.67 5.54 11.54
N GLY A 397 10.81 4.92 12.70
CA GLY A 397 9.85 3.97 13.24
C GLY A 397 9.30 4.50 14.55
N VAL A 398 8.00 4.75 14.65
CA VAL A 398 7.36 5.18 15.91
C VAL A 398 6.32 4.15 16.33
N GLY A 399 6.23 3.87 17.63
CA GLY A 399 5.24 2.95 18.19
C GLY A 399 5.43 2.73 19.69
N GLY A 400 4.79 1.67 20.19
CA GLY A 400 5.03 1.04 21.47
C GLY A 400 6.36 0.31 21.58
N SER A 401 6.75 -0.42 20.53
CA SER A 401 7.97 -1.24 20.45
C SER A 401 8.68 -1.07 19.10
N THR A 402 9.74 -1.87 18.89
CA THR A 402 10.37 -2.11 17.58
C THR A 402 11.20 -3.40 17.62
N SER A 403 11.22 -4.13 16.52
CA SER A 403 12.23 -5.17 16.30
C SER A 403 13.62 -4.53 16.21
N THR A 404 14.62 -5.17 16.85
CA THR A 404 15.97 -4.62 16.91
C THR A 404 16.74 -4.91 15.63
N PRO A 405 17.32 -3.91 14.94
CA PRO A 405 18.17 -4.16 13.79
C PRO A 405 19.30 -5.16 14.11
N THR A 406 19.57 -6.09 13.20
CA THR A 406 20.58 -7.13 13.35
C THR A 406 21.96 -6.56 13.02
N ALA A 407 22.72 -6.19 14.05
CA ALA A 407 23.99 -5.46 13.90
C ALA A 407 25.00 -6.07 12.93
N ASN A 408 25.13 -7.41 12.89
CA ASN A 408 26.08 -8.10 12.01
C ASN A 408 25.57 -8.27 10.56
N ALA A 409 24.28 -8.02 10.30
CA ALA A 409 23.71 -8.00 8.96
C ALA A 409 23.67 -6.59 8.36
N SER A 410 23.63 -5.57 9.22
CA SER A 410 23.50 -4.17 8.85
C SER A 410 24.85 -3.49 8.57
N SER A 411 24.85 -2.54 7.63
CA SER A 411 25.98 -1.65 7.34
C SER A 411 25.68 -0.17 7.60
N GLN A 412 24.43 0.16 7.92
CA GLN A 412 24.00 1.50 8.29
C GLN A 412 23.59 1.53 9.77
N ALA A 413 24.06 2.53 10.50
CA ALA A 413 23.84 2.63 11.93
C ALA A 413 22.38 2.99 12.28
N ALA A 414 21.90 2.51 13.42
CA ALA A 414 20.57 2.77 13.94
C ALA A 414 20.58 3.16 15.43
N ALA A 415 19.62 4.00 15.81
CA ALA A 415 19.37 4.45 17.17
C ALA A 415 17.97 4.03 17.61
N ILE A 416 17.83 3.48 18.81
CA ILE A 416 16.52 3.24 19.45
C ILE A 416 16.41 4.18 20.65
N LEU A 417 15.46 5.11 20.56
CA LEU A 417 15.20 6.18 21.51
C LEU A 417 13.85 5.97 22.21
N GLY A 418 13.55 6.84 23.17
CA GLY A 418 12.35 6.79 24.00
C GLY A 418 11.15 7.51 23.38
N SER A 419 10.33 8.10 24.26
CA SER A 419 9.02 8.62 23.91
C SER A 419 9.02 9.99 23.23
N GLY A 420 7.92 10.27 22.53
CA GLY A 420 7.61 11.58 21.97
C GLY A 420 6.09 11.79 21.85
N ASN A 421 5.72 13.03 21.51
CA ASN A 421 4.35 13.51 21.50
C ASN A 421 3.82 13.67 20.06
N ALA A 422 2.55 13.34 19.86
CA ALA A 422 1.83 13.63 18.64
C ALA A 422 1.91 15.11 18.24
N GLY A 423 1.97 15.37 16.94
CA GLY A 423 1.99 16.70 16.35
C GLY A 423 3.34 17.44 16.48
N THR A 424 4.30 16.88 17.20
CA THR A 424 5.62 17.50 17.40
C THR A 424 6.52 17.23 16.19
N ILE A 425 7.23 18.28 15.73
CA ILE A 425 8.31 18.15 14.76
C ILE A 425 9.58 17.84 15.54
N TYR A 426 10.19 16.72 15.22
CA TYR A 426 11.44 16.26 15.78
C TYR A 426 12.56 16.37 14.75
N SER A 427 13.76 16.69 15.22
CA SER A 427 14.97 16.57 14.42
C SER A 427 16.09 15.93 15.23
N ILE A 428 17.00 15.26 14.53
CA ILE A 428 18.29 14.86 15.06
C ILE A 428 19.35 15.76 14.45
N LEU A 429 20.18 16.35 15.30
CA LEU A 429 21.33 17.14 14.90
C LEU A 429 22.63 16.44 15.27
N ASP A 430 23.65 16.55 14.42
CA ASP A 430 25.02 16.15 14.76
C ASP A 430 25.70 17.17 15.71
N SER A 431 26.97 16.92 16.04
CA SER A 431 27.76 17.81 16.91
C SER A 431 27.91 19.23 16.37
N ASP A 432 27.88 19.39 15.05
CA ASP A 432 28.08 20.65 14.33
C ASP A 432 26.74 21.34 13.99
N ASN A 433 25.63 20.87 14.58
CA ASN A 433 24.26 21.30 14.29
C ASN A 433 23.78 21.00 12.85
N GLY A 434 24.43 20.08 12.15
CA GLY A 434 23.94 19.55 10.87
C GLY A 434 22.72 18.65 11.06
N GLU A 435 21.72 18.78 10.19
CA GLU A 435 20.53 17.92 10.18
C GLU A 435 20.89 16.48 9.83
N VAL A 436 20.36 15.53 10.59
CA VAL A 436 20.49 14.08 10.34
C VAL A 436 19.19 13.49 9.80
N ILE A 437 18.07 13.81 10.46
CA ILE A 437 16.72 13.38 10.09
C ILE A 437 15.70 14.32 10.74
N THR A 438 14.64 14.67 10.02
CA THR A 438 13.57 15.55 10.51
C THR A 438 12.20 15.01 10.13
N PHE A 439 11.31 14.86 11.12
CA PHE A 439 9.97 14.29 10.93
C PHE A 439 8.95 14.89 11.89
N LYS A 440 7.67 14.88 11.49
CA LYS A 440 6.53 15.23 12.35
C LYS A 440 5.73 13.96 12.66
N SER A 441 5.71 13.56 13.93
CA SER A 441 4.95 12.38 14.32
C SER A 441 3.45 12.68 14.41
N PRO A 442 2.57 11.93 13.72
CA PRO A 442 1.12 12.10 13.87
C PRO A 442 0.60 11.49 15.18
N VAL A 443 1.39 10.60 15.81
CA VAL A 443 1.03 9.89 17.04
C VAL A 443 2.03 10.16 18.16
N SER A 444 1.61 9.96 19.41
CA SER A 444 2.54 9.85 20.53
C SER A 444 3.10 8.43 20.57
N PHE A 445 4.39 8.30 20.82
CA PHE A 445 5.10 7.02 20.82
C PHE A 445 5.90 6.84 22.11
N THR A 446 6.21 5.59 22.47
CA THR A 446 7.13 5.25 23.57
C THR A 446 8.47 4.73 23.07
N THR A 447 8.53 4.34 21.80
CA THR A 447 9.72 3.84 21.12
C THR A 447 9.89 4.56 19.80
N LEU A 448 11.14 4.96 19.53
CA LEU A 448 11.54 5.59 18.28
C LEU A 448 12.78 4.88 17.71
N LEU A 449 12.62 4.19 16.60
CA LEU A 449 13.73 3.67 15.80
C LEU A 449 14.12 4.70 14.74
N LEU A 450 15.41 4.99 14.62
CA LEU A 450 15.96 5.86 13.58
C LEU A 450 17.13 5.18 12.88
N SER A 451 17.21 5.31 11.57
CA SER A 451 18.43 5.03 10.80
C SER A 451 18.60 6.07 9.69
N SER A 452 19.85 6.48 9.45
CA SER A 452 20.19 7.49 8.45
C SER A 452 21.62 7.29 7.98
N ASN A 453 21.89 7.63 6.72
CA ASN A 453 23.24 7.62 6.14
C ASN A 453 24.20 8.63 6.82
N LYS A 454 23.66 9.56 7.61
CA LYS A 454 24.41 10.55 8.39
C LYS A 454 24.76 10.08 9.81
N PHE A 455 24.26 8.91 10.22
CA PHE A 455 24.69 8.31 11.48
C PHE A 455 26.08 7.67 11.37
N SER A 456 26.86 7.78 12.43
CA SER A 456 28.21 7.24 12.53
C SER A 456 28.50 6.81 13.96
N SER A 457 29.04 5.60 14.11
CA SER A 457 29.44 5.09 15.42
C SER A 457 30.56 5.95 16.02
N GLY A 458 30.52 6.13 17.34
CA GLY A 458 31.40 7.00 18.11
C GLY A 458 31.04 8.49 18.09
N LYS A 459 29.93 8.87 17.47
CA LYS A 459 29.46 10.28 17.40
C LYS A 459 28.28 10.53 18.34
N THR A 460 28.22 11.76 18.84
CA THR A 460 27.14 12.28 19.70
C THR A 460 26.17 13.10 18.87
N TYR A 461 24.88 12.96 19.17
CA TYR A 461 23.77 13.58 18.48
C TYR A 461 22.83 14.23 19.50
N LYS A 462 22.11 15.25 19.04
CA LYS A 462 21.08 15.97 19.79
C LYS A 462 19.71 15.61 19.24
N PHE A 463 18.82 15.13 20.10
CA PHE A 463 17.40 14.99 19.81
C PHE A 463 16.71 16.29 20.20
N VAL A 464 16.07 16.94 19.23
CA VAL A 464 15.48 18.27 19.41
C VAL A 464 14.03 18.30 18.92
N SER A 465 13.25 19.21 19.51
CA SER A 465 11.94 19.59 18.98
C SER A 465 12.05 20.92 18.24
N VAL A 466 11.32 21.01 17.12
CA VAL A 466 11.36 22.14 16.19
C VAL A 466 9.99 22.82 16.19
N SER A 467 9.96 24.14 16.33
CA SER A 467 8.71 24.91 16.41
C SER A 467 8.05 25.13 15.05
N ASN A 468 8.85 25.41 14.01
CA ASN A 468 8.40 25.52 12.63
C ASN A 468 9.50 25.10 11.64
N ILE A 469 9.09 24.82 10.40
CA ILE A 469 10.00 24.63 9.27
C ILE A 469 9.61 25.63 8.20
N SER A 470 10.55 26.48 7.81
CA SER A 470 10.41 27.42 6.70
C SER A 470 10.62 26.70 5.38
N ASP A 471 9.81 27.01 4.37
CA ASP A 471 9.87 26.43 3.02
C ASP A 471 9.87 24.89 3.02
N ALA A 472 9.04 24.30 3.90
CA ALA A 472 8.96 22.87 4.08
C ALA A 472 8.54 22.15 2.78
N SER A 473 9.30 21.11 2.44
CA SER A 473 8.85 20.04 1.55
C SER A 473 8.80 18.77 2.39
N GLU A 474 7.64 18.10 2.43
CA GLU A 474 7.47 16.87 3.18
C GLU A 474 6.67 15.83 2.39
N PHE A 475 6.85 14.57 2.77
CA PHE A 475 5.99 13.47 2.38
C PHE A 475 5.36 12.87 3.64
N ASN A 476 4.10 13.25 3.90
CA ASN A 476 3.28 12.77 5.01
C ASN A 476 4.00 12.74 6.37
N GLY A 477 4.71 13.82 6.70
CA GLY A 477 5.42 13.99 7.97
C GLY A 477 6.93 13.73 7.92
N ILE A 478 7.48 13.12 6.85
CA ILE A 478 8.93 13.10 6.63
C ILE A 478 9.34 14.38 5.90
N TYR A 479 10.21 15.20 6.48
CA TYR A 479 10.69 16.41 5.80
C TYR A 479 11.84 16.09 4.83
N LEU A 480 11.68 16.53 3.59
CA LEU A 480 12.61 16.36 2.48
C LEU A 480 13.38 17.65 2.16
N GLY A 481 12.87 18.78 2.64
CA GLY A 481 13.46 20.09 2.44
C GLY A 481 12.88 21.14 3.40
N GLY A 482 13.46 22.33 3.35
CA GLY A 482 13.13 23.45 4.24
C GLY A 482 14.25 23.72 5.23
N SER A 483 13.99 24.61 6.18
CA SER A 483 14.98 24.98 7.21
C SER A 483 14.35 25.40 8.53
N PHE A 484 15.11 25.27 9.61
CA PHE A 484 14.73 25.72 10.95
C PHE A 484 15.94 26.30 11.69
N SER A 485 15.69 27.07 12.75
CA SER A 485 16.73 27.65 13.61
C SER A 485 16.37 27.44 15.07
N ASP A 486 17.40 27.43 15.92
CA ASP A 486 17.28 27.51 17.37
C ASP A 486 16.26 26.51 17.97
N PRO A 487 16.36 25.20 17.68
CA PRO A 487 15.42 24.21 18.19
C PRO A 487 15.59 23.98 19.69
N THR A 488 14.62 23.33 20.32
CA THR A 488 14.65 23.02 21.76
C THR A 488 15.24 21.63 21.99
N LEU A 489 16.31 21.55 22.78
CA LEU A 489 16.95 20.29 23.15
C LEU A 489 15.98 19.43 23.97
N SER A 490 15.80 18.18 23.54
CA SER A 490 15.10 17.15 24.31
C SER A 490 16.10 16.28 25.05
N SER A 491 17.12 15.78 24.35
CA SER A 491 18.21 15.00 24.95
C SER A 491 19.42 14.93 24.04
N SER A 492 20.56 14.47 24.56
CA SER A 492 21.71 14.06 23.76
C SER A 492 22.01 12.56 23.94
N PHE A 493 22.54 11.93 22.90
CA PHE A 493 22.92 10.51 22.92
C PHE A 493 24.13 10.25 22.04
N THR A 494 24.88 9.19 22.34
CA THR A 494 26.06 8.77 21.55
C THR A 494 25.81 7.41 20.93
N LEU A 495 26.07 7.26 19.64
CA LEU A 495 26.04 5.95 18.99
C LEU A 495 27.30 5.16 19.35
N THR A 496 27.17 4.09 20.14
CA THR A 496 28.31 3.31 20.63
C THR A 496 28.59 2.05 19.81
N SER A 497 27.65 1.67 18.93
CA SER A 497 27.80 0.52 18.03
C SER A 497 26.97 0.71 16.76
N MET A 498 26.88 -0.33 15.90
CA MET A 498 26.00 -0.34 14.72
C MET A 498 24.53 -0.13 15.11
N VAL A 499 24.11 -0.65 16.27
CA VAL A 499 22.75 -0.51 16.78
C VAL A 499 22.85 -0.06 18.22
N THR A 500 22.48 1.19 18.48
CA THR A 500 22.56 1.76 19.83
C THR A 500 21.17 1.96 20.39
N ARG A 501 20.84 1.24 21.45
CA ARG A 501 19.60 1.45 22.20
C ARG A 501 19.88 2.30 23.43
N ILE A 502 19.21 3.44 23.51
CA ILE A 502 19.26 4.37 24.64
C ILE A 502 17.91 4.39 25.38
N GLY A 503 16.80 4.24 24.65
CA GLY A 503 15.46 4.18 25.22
C GLY A 503 14.58 3.12 24.55
N GLY A 504 13.26 3.32 24.69
CA GLY A 504 12.24 2.52 24.01
C GLY A 504 12.13 1.08 24.51
N SER A 505 11.18 0.35 23.96
CA SER A 505 11.01 -1.09 24.09
C SER A 505 11.53 -1.79 22.84
N THR A 506 11.99 -3.02 23.01
CA THR A 506 12.40 -3.89 21.91
C THR A 506 11.83 -5.29 22.12
N GLY A 507 11.51 -5.95 21.02
CA GLY A 507 10.77 -7.20 21.00
C GLY A 507 9.68 -7.09 19.95
N PRO A 508 8.99 -8.21 19.67
CA PRO A 508 7.90 -8.16 18.72
C PRO A 508 6.77 -7.25 19.27
N GLY A 509 5.97 -6.66 18.39
CA GLY A 509 4.57 -6.34 18.68
C GLY A 509 3.86 -7.58 19.23
N ARG A 510 2.65 -7.47 19.77
CA ARG A 510 1.99 -8.68 20.33
C ARG A 510 0.55 -8.81 19.91
#